data_AF-A0A212PGN3-F1
#
_entry.id   AF-A0A212PGN3-F1
#
_cell.length_a   1.000
_cell.length_b   1.000
_cell.length_c   1.000
_cell.angle_alpha   90.00
_cell.angle_beta   90.00
_cell.angle_gamma   90.00
#
_symmetry.space_group_name_H-M   'P 1'
#
loop_
_entity.id
_entity.type
_entity.pdbx_description
1 polymer ?
#
loop_
_entity_poly.entity_id
_entity_poly.type
_entity_poly.pdbx_seq_one_letter_code
_entity_poly.pdbx_strand_id
1 'polypeptide(L)'
;MCKKLLLLLVASIAFPVAAGAATVQLPQTGQKTCYSEAGELLPTCAGTGQDGELQTGVAWPSPRFTVNMQADGVTPDGTVTDELTGLTWLTNTTCLAPTDWADALRLANELSTGECGLADGSNAGDWRLPNVVEMESLIDISRTLPALPEGHPFSAPDGSYWTSTTHGHFPNLAWGVNIYDGNVRGAPKDTTTDYRVLPVRGGQLPTE
;
A
#
# COMPACT_ATOMS: atom_id res chain seq x y z
N MET A 1 44.01 -52.38 25.52
CA MET A 1 43.79 -51.07 24.85
C MET A 1 42.47 -50.50 25.34
N CYS A 2 42.50 -49.50 26.22
CA CYS A 2 41.30 -48.86 26.79
C CYS A 2 41.00 -47.58 26.00
N LYS A 3 39.93 -47.55 25.20
CA LYS A 3 39.48 -46.34 24.49
C LYS A 3 38.54 -45.57 25.42
N LYS A 4 39.01 -44.41 25.92
CA LYS A 4 38.18 -43.44 26.65
C LYS A 4 37.21 -42.79 25.67
N LEU A 5 35.91 -42.96 25.89
CA LEU A 5 34.83 -42.29 25.18
C LEU A 5 34.62 -40.91 25.83
N LEU A 6 34.90 -39.83 25.10
CA LEU A 6 34.69 -38.46 25.55
C LEU A 6 33.28 -38.03 25.15
N LEU A 7 32.36 -37.92 26.11
CA LEU A 7 31.04 -37.32 25.89
C LEU A 7 31.18 -35.79 25.83
N LEU A 8 30.88 -35.20 24.67
CA LEU A 8 30.70 -33.75 24.53
C LEU A 8 29.25 -33.41 24.88
N LEU A 9 29.03 -32.76 26.02
CA LEU A 9 27.75 -32.15 26.38
C LEU A 9 27.60 -30.83 25.61
N VAL A 10 26.72 -30.80 24.62
CA VAL A 10 26.30 -29.55 23.95
C VAL A 10 25.16 -28.97 24.79
N ALA A 11 25.43 -27.89 25.52
CA ALA A 11 24.40 -27.15 26.24
C ALA A 11 23.64 -26.26 25.25
N SER A 12 22.43 -26.67 24.88
CA SER A 12 21.51 -25.88 24.07
C SER A 12 21.00 -24.68 24.88
N ILE A 13 21.53 -23.48 24.60
CA ILE A 13 20.99 -22.24 25.16
C ILE A 13 19.74 -21.89 24.33
N ALA A 14 18.57 -22.19 24.88
CA ALA A 14 17.31 -21.69 24.33
C ALA A 14 17.18 -20.20 24.71
N PHE A 15 17.37 -19.30 23.75
CA PHE A 15 16.95 -17.92 23.90
C PHE A 15 15.43 -17.87 23.73
N PRO A 16 14.65 -17.38 24.72
CA PRO A 16 13.24 -17.16 24.52
C PRO A 16 13.08 -16.03 23.49
N VAL A 17 12.59 -16.37 22.31
CA VAL A 17 12.11 -15.37 21.35
C VAL A 17 10.80 -14.83 21.92
N ALA A 18 10.87 -13.65 22.54
CA ALA A 18 9.67 -12.92 22.91
C ALA A 18 9.05 -12.38 21.61
N ALA A 19 8.05 -13.06 21.08
CA ALA A 19 7.18 -12.52 20.05
C ALA A 19 6.33 -11.41 20.66
N GLY A 20 6.84 -10.17 20.60
CA GLY A 20 6.05 -8.99 20.91
C GLY A 20 5.05 -8.78 19.79
N ALA A 21 3.74 -8.87 20.07
CA ALA A 21 2.73 -8.43 19.14
C ALA A 21 2.93 -6.93 18.89
N ALA A 22 3.37 -6.56 17.67
CA ALA A 22 3.45 -5.17 17.28
C ALA A 22 2.04 -4.58 17.26
N THR A 23 1.84 -3.46 17.97
CA THR A 23 0.60 -2.70 17.84
C THR A 23 0.47 -2.17 16.42
N VAL A 24 -0.65 -2.42 15.75
CA VAL A 24 -0.97 -1.77 14.48
C VAL A 24 -1.12 -0.27 14.75
N GLN A 25 -0.36 0.54 14.03
CA GLN A 25 -0.39 2.00 14.15
C GLN A 25 -1.03 2.57 12.88
N LEU A 26 -2.13 3.32 13.03
CA LEU A 26 -2.82 3.95 11.90
C LEU A 26 -2.06 5.21 11.46
N PRO A 27 -2.00 5.51 10.15
CA PRO A 27 -1.34 6.72 9.68
C PRO A 27 -2.15 7.98 9.98
N GLN A 28 -1.45 9.11 10.04
CA GLN A 28 -2.06 10.43 9.87
C GLN A 28 -2.73 10.51 8.48
N THR A 29 -3.71 11.39 8.34
CA THR A 29 -4.50 11.57 7.10
C THR A 29 -3.83 12.47 6.06
N GLY A 30 -2.79 13.22 6.47
CA GLY A 30 -2.20 14.32 5.72
C GLY A 30 -2.78 15.70 6.05
N GLN A 31 -3.93 15.78 6.74
CA GLN A 31 -4.58 17.03 7.09
C GLN A 31 -3.76 17.83 8.11
N LYS A 32 -3.42 19.09 7.78
CA LYS A 32 -2.63 20.00 8.64
C LYS A 32 -3.32 21.34 8.92
N THR A 33 -4.34 21.68 8.13
CA THR A 33 -5.11 22.91 8.27
C THR A 33 -6.47 22.64 8.89
N CYS A 34 -7.06 23.66 9.49
CA CYS A 34 -8.40 23.60 10.09
C CYS A 34 -9.32 24.61 9.42
N TYR A 35 -10.61 24.29 9.38
CA TYR A 35 -11.60 25.06 8.63
C TYR A 35 -12.81 25.41 9.48
N SER A 36 -13.48 26.52 9.17
CA SER A 36 -14.79 26.83 9.72
C SER A 36 -15.88 25.96 9.09
N GLU A 37 -17.11 25.99 9.63
CA GLU A 37 -18.26 25.30 9.03
C GLU A 37 -18.59 25.79 7.61
N ALA A 38 -18.18 27.02 7.28
CA ALA A 38 -18.31 27.58 5.93
C ALA A 38 -17.18 27.15 4.97
N GLY A 39 -16.20 26.37 5.45
CA GLY A 39 -15.05 25.92 4.67
C GLY A 39 -13.90 26.93 4.57
N GLU A 40 -13.90 27.99 5.37
CA GLU A 40 -12.84 28.98 5.38
C GLU A 40 -11.66 28.52 6.24
N LEU A 41 -10.43 28.80 5.80
CA LEU A 41 -9.23 28.50 6.60
C LEU A 41 -9.24 29.28 7.93
N LEU A 42 -9.06 28.55 9.03
CA LEU A 42 -8.88 29.17 10.33
C LEU A 42 -7.44 29.68 10.50
N PRO A 43 -7.23 30.81 11.19
CA PRO A 43 -5.88 31.34 11.42
C PRO A 43 -5.05 30.46 12.35
N THR A 44 -5.69 29.63 13.17
CA THR A 44 -5.06 28.63 14.02
C THR A 44 -5.99 27.43 14.18
N CYS A 45 -5.38 26.25 14.32
CA CYS A 45 -6.08 25.01 14.66
C CYS A 45 -6.35 24.87 16.16
N ALA A 46 -5.75 25.70 17.01
CA ALA A 46 -5.79 25.52 18.47
C ALA A 46 -7.22 25.53 19.04
N GLY A 47 -7.58 24.48 19.77
CA GLY A 47 -8.87 24.30 20.42
C GLY A 47 -10.02 23.92 19.49
N THR A 48 -9.74 23.56 18.23
CA THR A 48 -10.78 23.18 17.25
C THR A 48 -11.19 21.72 17.36
N GLY A 49 -10.32 20.84 17.88
CA GLY A 49 -10.47 19.39 17.89
C GLY A 49 -10.44 18.76 16.49
N GLN A 50 -10.10 19.52 15.46
CA GLN A 50 -10.06 19.03 14.08
C GLN A 50 -8.81 18.20 13.83
N ASP A 51 -8.85 17.36 12.81
CA ASP A 51 -7.73 16.49 12.43
C ASP A 51 -6.43 17.27 12.15
N GLY A 52 -6.55 18.48 11.56
CA GLY A 52 -5.41 19.38 11.37
C GLY A 52 -4.74 19.85 12.68
N GLU A 53 -5.49 19.90 13.79
CA GLU A 53 -4.97 20.17 15.12
C GLU A 53 -4.37 18.91 15.75
N LEU A 54 -5.14 17.82 15.75
CA LEU A 54 -4.82 16.63 16.53
C LEU A 54 -3.71 15.80 15.90
N GLN A 55 -3.67 15.76 14.56
CA GLN A 55 -2.69 15.01 13.76
C GLN A 55 -2.44 13.60 14.33
N THR A 56 -3.51 12.89 14.67
CA THR A 56 -3.40 11.57 15.31
C THR A 56 -2.90 10.52 14.34
N GLY A 57 -2.14 9.55 14.84
CA GLY A 57 -1.58 8.47 14.04
C GLY A 57 -0.08 8.65 13.75
N VAL A 58 0.46 7.74 12.95
CA VAL A 58 1.87 7.75 12.54
C VAL A 58 2.07 8.85 11.51
N ALA A 59 2.98 9.78 11.82
CA ALA A 59 3.43 10.75 10.86
C ALA A 59 4.08 10.06 9.67
N TRP A 60 3.77 10.51 8.45
CA TRP A 60 4.35 9.92 7.26
C TRP A 60 5.87 10.15 7.20
N PRO A 61 6.64 9.15 6.76
CA PRO A 61 8.06 9.32 6.55
C PRO A 61 8.35 10.34 5.45
N SER A 62 9.54 10.93 5.51
CA SER A 62 10.07 11.83 4.48
C SER A 62 11.45 11.31 4.04
N PRO A 63 11.59 10.75 2.82
CA PRO A 63 10.54 10.63 1.80
C PRO A 63 9.45 9.61 2.16
N ARG A 64 8.22 9.79 1.64
CA ARG A 64 7.12 8.82 1.77
C ARG A 64 7.33 7.59 0.87
N PHE A 65 7.90 7.84 -0.30
CA PHE A 65 8.06 6.86 -1.37
C PHE A 65 9.51 6.82 -1.80
N THR A 66 10.06 5.61 -1.90
CA THR A 66 11.40 5.35 -2.46
C THR A 66 11.23 4.65 -3.80
N VAL A 67 11.63 5.30 -4.88
CA VAL A 67 11.70 4.65 -6.20
C VAL A 67 12.83 3.62 -6.18
N ASN A 68 12.51 2.39 -6.54
CA ASN A 68 13.50 1.32 -6.58
C ASN A 68 14.27 1.37 -7.91
N MET A 69 15.57 1.10 -7.84
CA MET A 69 16.51 1.25 -8.95
C MET A 69 17.01 -0.13 -9.38
N GLN A 70 17.26 -0.27 -10.68
CA GLN A 70 17.94 -1.42 -11.24
C GLN A 70 19.40 -1.50 -10.75
N ALA A 71 20.05 -2.62 -11.05
CA ALA A 71 21.44 -2.86 -10.66
C ALA A 71 22.45 -1.84 -11.23
N ASP A 72 22.08 -1.09 -12.27
CA ASP A 72 22.91 -0.01 -12.82
C ASP A 72 22.96 1.24 -11.91
N GLY A 73 22.06 1.34 -10.92
CA GLY A 73 21.93 2.48 -10.01
C GLY A 73 21.43 3.78 -10.66
N VAL A 74 20.98 3.72 -11.91
CA VAL A 74 20.59 4.90 -12.71
C VAL A 74 19.16 4.79 -13.23
N THR A 75 18.71 3.59 -13.56
CA THR A 75 17.39 3.37 -14.17
C THR A 75 16.41 2.83 -13.12
N PRO A 76 15.20 3.41 -12.98
CA PRO A 76 14.16 2.81 -12.13
C PRO A 76 13.79 1.40 -12.58
N ASP A 77 13.45 0.53 -11.63
CA ASP A 77 13.02 -0.85 -11.90
C ASP A 77 11.50 -1.00 -12.14
N GLY A 78 10.77 0.12 -12.20
CA GLY A 78 9.32 0.15 -12.38
C GLY A 78 8.52 0.05 -11.08
N THR A 79 9.17 -0.05 -9.92
CA THR A 79 8.51 -0.18 -8.62
C THR A 79 8.82 0.98 -7.66
N VAL A 80 7.94 1.16 -6.68
CA VAL A 80 8.12 2.10 -5.58
C VAL A 80 7.85 1.41 -4.25
N THR A 81 8.72 1.62 -3.27
CA THR A 81 8.50 1.23 -1.89
C THR A 81 7.78 2.35 -1.14
N ASP A 82 6.65 2.01 -0.52
CA ASP A 82 5.96 2.87 0.44
C ASP A 82 6.60 2.70 1.82
N GLU A 83 7.35 3.72 2.26
CA GLU A 83 8.09 3.68 3.53
C GLU A 83 7.17 3.68 4.77
N LEU A 84 5.89 4.06 4.62
CA LEU A 84 4.94 3.96 5.73
C LEU A 84 4.53 2.50 5.99
N THR A 85 4.29 1.74 4.93
CA THR A 85 3.67 0.40 5.01
C THR A 85 4.65 -0.74 4.75
N GLY A 86 5.80 -0.45 4.13
CA GLY A 86 6.74 -1.44 3.62
C GLY A 86 6.23 -2.19 2.38
N LEU A 87 5.11 -1.76 1.79
CA LEU A 87 4.56 -2.35 0.57
C LEU A 87 5.30 -1.83 -0.66
N THR A 88 5.41 -2.67 -1.68
CA THR A 88 5.95 -2.28 -2.99
C THR A 88 4.83 -2.22 -4.01
N TRP A 89 4.78 -1.11 -4.76
CA TRP A 89 3.72 -0.81 -5.72
C TRP A 89 4.29 -0.69 -7.13
N LEU A 90 3.46 -1.02 -8.12
CA LEU A 90 3.75 -0.71 -9.52
C LEU A 90 3.69 0.81 -9.73
N THR A 91 4.70 1.41 -10.37
CA THR A 91 4.71 2.87 -10.64
C THR A 91 3.85 3.24 -11.85
N ASN A 92 3.78 2.38 -12.86
CA ASN A 92 2.97 2.59 -14.05
C ASN A 92 1.50 2.23 -13.84
N THR A 93 0.72 3.17 -13.30
CA THR A 93 -0.70 2.97 -12.97
C THR A 93 -1.61 2.83 -14.19
N THR A 94 -1.09 3.07 -15.40
CA THR A 94 -1.85 2.98 -16.66
C THR A 94 -1.54 1.74 -17.48
N CYS A 95 -0.55 0.93 -17.06
CA CYS A 95 -0.12 -0.23 -17.82
C CYS A 95 -1.24 -1.25 -18.02
N LEU A 96 -1.97 -1.56 -16.96
CA LEU A 96 -3.09 -2.48 -16.98
C LEU A 96 -4.36 -1.70 -17.31
N ALA A 97 -5.01 -2.08 -18.41
CA ALA A 97 -6.26 -1.46 -18.83
C ALA A 97 -7.36 -1.64 -17.77
N PRO A 98 -8.32 -0.71 -17.67
CA PRO A 98 -9.53 -0.93 -16.90
C PRO A 98 -10.21 -2.25 -17.29
N THR A 99 -10.69 -2.98 -16.30
CA THR A 99 -11.29 -4.31 -16.49
C THR A 99 -12.26 -4.66 -15.36
N ASP A 100 -12.93 -5.79 -15.47
CA ASP A 100 -13.77 -6.33 -14.39
C ASP A 100 -12.94 -6.82 -13.21
N TRP A 101 -13.60 -7.07 -12.08
CA TRP A 101 -12.94 -7.39 -10.82
C TRP A 101 -12.21 -8.74 -10.87
N ALA A 102 -12.75 -9.73 -11.58
CA ALA A 102 -12.14 -11.06 -11.67
C ALA A 102 -10.86 -11.01 -12.52
N ASP A 103 -10.90 -10.28 -13.63
CA ASP A 103 -9.73 -10.04 -14.46
C ASP A 103 -8.72 -9.13 -13.76
N ALA A 104 -9.14 -8.15 -12.96
CA ALA A 104 -8.22 -7.32 -12.18
C ALA A 104 -7.38 -8.15 -11.20
N LEU A 105 -8.00 -9.13 -10.52
CA LEU A 105 -7.29 -10.08 -9.66
C LEU A 105 -6.29 -10.92 -10.45
N ARG A 106 -6.73 -11.47 -11.59
CA ARG A 106 -5.90 -12.31 -12.46
C ARG A 106 -4.71 -11.54 -13.03
N LEU A 107 -4.94 -10.37 -13.64
CA LEU A 107 -3.90 -9.52 -14.23
C LEU A 107 -2.87 -9.09 -13.19
N ALA A 108 -3.32 -8.69 -11.99
CA ALA A 108 -2.40 -8.35 -10.92
C ALA A 108 -1.54 -9.55 -10.49
N ASN A 109 -2.11 -10.77 -10.50
CA ASN A 109 -1.37 -11.98 -10.13
C ASN A 109 -0.44 -12.49 -11.23
N GLU A 110 -0.77 -12.28 -12.49
CA GLU A 110 0.04 -12.69 -13.64
C GLU A 110 1.18 -11.72 -13.95
N LEU A 111 1.12 -10.48 -13.42
CA LEU A 111 2.15 -9.46 -13.62
C LEU A 111 3.54 -9.97 -13.23
N SER A 112 4.52 -9.74 -14.09
CA SER A 112 5.89 -10.21 -13.91
C SER A 112 6.93 -9.24 -14.49
N THR A 113 8.20 -9.48 -14.21
CA THR A 113 9.31 -8.68 -14.75
C THR A 113 9.29 -8.66 -16.28
N GLY A 114 9.61 -7.52 -16.89
CA GLY A 114 9.55 -7.29 -18.33
C GLY A 114 8.21 -6.74 -18.82
N GLU A 115 7.16 -6.76 -17.99
CA GLU A 115 5.87 -6.15 -18.26
C GLU A 115 5.75 -4.80 -17.56
N CYS A 116 4.94 -3.88 -18.06
CA CYS A 116 4.66 -2.60 -17.39
C CYS A 116 5.87 -1.71 -17.04
N GLY A 117 7.03 -1.96 -17.64
CA GLY A 117 8.29 -1.28 -17.28
C GLY A 117 9.01 -1.89 -16.08
N LEU A 118 8.58 -3.07 -15.61
CA LEU A 118 9.22 -3.80 -14.52
C LEU A 118 10.56 -4.38 -14.96
N ALA A 119 11.58 -4.15 -14.14
CA ALA A 119 12.91 -4.73 -14.23
C ALA A 119 13.39 -5.14 -12.82
N ASP A 120 12.46 -5.66 -12.03
CA ASP A 120 12.58 -5.91 -10.59
C ASP A 120 12.81 -7.40 -10.26
N GLY A 121 12.83 -8.27 -11.28
CA GLY A 121 13.01 -9.71 -11.12
C GLY A 121 11.78 -10.46 -10.57
N SER A 122 10.61 -9.81 -10.53
CA SER A 122 9.34 -10.44 -10.13
C SER A 122 8.88 -11.53 -11.09
N ASN A 123 8.11 -12.48 -10.56
CA ASN A 123 7.42 -13.52 -11.30
C ASN A 123 5.91 -13.42 -11.09
N ALA A 124 5.15 -14.04 -11.99
CA ALA A 124 3.73 -14.27 -11.77
C ALA A 124 3.52 -14.99 -10.42
N GLY A 125 2.59 -14.48 -9.62
CA GLY A 125 2.33 -14.92 -8.24
C GLY A 125 2.91 -14.01 -7.16
N ASP A 126 3.93 -13.19 -7.48
CA ASP A 126 4.53 -12.27 -6.51
C ASP A 126 3.63 -11.03 -6.26
N TRP A 127 2.90 -10.63 -7.30
CA TRP A 127 2.00 -9.48 -7.27
C TRP A 127 0.56 -9.90 -6.95
N ARG A 128 -0.18 -8.97 -6.37
CA ARG A 128 -1.62 -9.13 -6.10
C ARG A 128 -2.34 -7.80 -6.17
N LEU A 129 -3.67 -7.88 -6.25
CA LEU A 129 -4.51 -6.73 -6.02
C LEU A 129 -4.50 -6.37 -4.52
N PRO A 130 -4.30 -5.09 -4.13
CA PRO A 130 -4.31 -4.66 -2.74
C PRO A 130 -5.68 -4.89 -2.11
N ASN A 131 -5.72 -5.10 -0.80
CA ASN A 131 -6.98 -4.97 -0.07
C ASN A 131 -7.35 -3.48 0.07
N VAL A 132 -8.58 -3.20 0.51
CA VAL A 132 -9.08 -1.81 0.58
C VAL A 132 -8.28 -0.93 1.53
N VAL A 133 -7.81 -1.48 2.65
CA VAL A 133 -7.02 -0.74 3.65
C VAL A 133 -5.63 -0.39 3.12
N GLU A 134 -5.01 -1.30 2.38
CA GLU A 134 -3.71 -1.04 1.74
C GLU A 134 -3.82 0.04 0.66
N MET A 135 -4.87 0.01 -0.16
CA MET A 135 -5.10 1.05 -1.16
C MET A 135 -5.38 2.41 -0.51
N GLU A 136 -6.21 2.45 0.53
CA GLU A 136 -6.48 3.66 1.31
C GLU A 136 -5.22 4.24 1.96
N SER A 137 -4.25 3.40 2.33
CA SER A 137 -3.00 3.87 2.95
C SER A 137 -2.15 4.78 2.06
N LEU A 138 -2.37 4.74 0.73
CA LEU A 138 -1.72 5.63 -0.23
C LEU A 138 -2.34 7.04 -0.25
N ILE A 139 -3.56 7.20 0.26
CA ILE A 139 -4.37 8.40 0.06
C ILE A 139 -3.96 9.52 1.01
N ASP A 140 -3.76 10.71 0.44
CA ASP A 140 -3.67 11.97 1.17
C ASP A 140 -4.99 12.71 1.09
N ILE A 141 -5.78 12.61 2.17
CA ILE A 141 -7.14 13.15 2.26
C ILE A 141 -7.13 14.69 2.25
N SER A 142 -6.00 15.33 2.54
CA SER A 142 -5.86 16.79 2.44
C SER A 142 -5.75 17.29 0.99
N ARG A 143 -5.62 16.37 0.02
CA ARG A 143 -5.39 16.68 -1.39
C ARG A 143 -6.48 16.11 -2.27
N THR A 144 -6.60 16.68 -3.46
CA THR A 144 -7.41 16.17 -4.55
C THR A 144 -6.66 16.44 -5.85
N LEU A 145 -6.98 15.70 -6.92
CA LEU A 145 -6.36 15.87 -8.24
C LEU A 145 -4.81 15.71 -8.28
N PRO A 146 -4.23 14.58 -7.83
CA PRO A 146 -4.83 13.44 -7.12
C PRO A 146 -4.73 13.57 -5.59
N ALA A 147 -5.53 12.78 -4.88
CA ALA A 147 -5.47 12.60 -3.42
C ALA A 147 -4.31 11.68 -3.01
N LEU A 148 -3.09 12.05 -3.41
CA LEU A 148 -1.85 11.33 -3.10
C LEU A 148 -0.82 12.29 -2.50
N PRO A 149 0.13 11.80 -1.67
CA PRO A 149 1.20 12.62 -1.13
C PRO A 149 1.97 13.36 -2.22
N GLU A 150 2.38 14.59 -1.93
CA GLU A 150 3.17 15.41 -2.87
C GLU A 150 4.47 14.69 -3.26
N GLY A 151 4.83 14.74 -4.55
CA GLY A 151 6.02 14.08 -5.07
C GLY A 151 5.89 12.56 -5.26
N HIS A 152 4.67 12.01 -5.23
CA HIS A 152 4.45 10.59 -5.51
C HIS A 152 5.04 10.18 -6.89
N PRO A 153 5.57 8.95 -7.04
CA PRO A 153 6.19 8.51 -8.28
C PRO A 153 5.24 7.83 -9.27
N PHE A 154 3.95 7.71 -8.94
CA PHE A 154 2.95 7.10 -9.83
C PHE A 154 2.76 7.91 -11.12
N SER A 155 2.75 7.22 -12.27
CA SER A 155 2.63 7.88 -13.58
C SER A 155 1.17 8.11 -13.98
N ALA A 156 0.72 9.37 -13.96
CA ALA A 156 -0.66 9.75 -14.30
C ALA A 156 -1.75 8.97 -13.52
N PRO A 157 -1.71 8.95 -12.17
CA PRO A 157 -2.74 8.31 -11.38
C PRO A 157 -4.08 9.06 -11.55
N ASP A 158 -5.08 8.39 -12.09
CA ASP A 158 -6.44 8.90 -12.23
C ASP A 158 -7.49 7.79 -11.98
N GLY A 159 -8.74 8.21 -11.81
CA GLY A 159 -9.88 7.29 -11.74
C GLY A 159 -9.97 6.46 -10.45
N SER A 160 -10.74 5.38 -10.53
CA SER A 160 -10.92 4.43 -9.43
C SER A 160 -10.07 3.19 -9.66
N TYR A 161 -9.61 2.58 -8.58
CA TYR A 161 -8.83 1.34 -8.61
C TYR A 161 -9.57 0.25 -7.86
N TRP A 162 -9.62 -0.95 -8.44
CA TRP A 162 -10.16 -2.11 -7.74
C TRP A 162 -9.31 -2.49 -6.53
N THR A 163 -9.96 -3.06 -5.54
CA THR A 163 -9.31 -3.75 -4.41
C THR A 163 -9.76 -5.20 -4.40
N SER A 164 -8.99 -6.08 -3.75
CA SER A 164 -9.35 -7.50 -3.58
C SER A 164 -10.48 -7.71 -2.56
N THR A 165 -11.02 -6.65 -1.95
CA THR A 165 -11.98 -6.75 -0.85
C THR A 165 -13.42 -6.79 -1.39
N THR A 166 -14.11 -7.89 -1.14
CA THR A 166 -15.56 -8.03 -1.45
C THR A 166 -16.40 -7.20 -0.48
N HIS A 167 -17.47 -6.58 -0.97
CA HIS A 167 -18.38 -5.81 -0.13
C HIS A 167 -19.19 -6.73 0.80
N GLY A 168 -19.14 -6.49 2.11
CA GLY A 168 -19.70 -7.41 3.11
C GLY A 168 -21.22 -7.57 3.07
N HIS A 169 -21.96 -6.50 2.74
CA HIS A 169 -23.42 -6.56 2.63
C HIS A 169 -23.91 -7.00 1.24
N PHE A 170 -23.11 -6.80 0.19
CA PHE A 170 -23.49 -7.05 -1.20
C PHE A 170 -22.34 -7.78 -1.92
N PRO A 171 -22.25 -9.11 -1.82
CA PRO A 171 -21.09 -9.86 -2.30
C PRO A 171 -20.87 -9.83 -3.83
N ASN A 172 -21.88 -9.39 -4.59
CA ASN A 172 -21.78 -9.11 -6.02
C ASN A 172 -21.03 -7.79 -6.32
N LEU A 173 -20.71 -7.00 -5.29
CA LEU A 173 -19.86 -5.82 -5.37
C LEU A 173 -18.46 -6.09 -4.80
N ALA A 174 -17.48 -5.31 -5.25
CA ALA A 174 -16.17 -5.18 -4.64
C ALA A 174 -15.87 -3.72 -4.31
N TRP A 175 -15.01 -3.49 -3.33
CA TRP A 175 -14.55 -2.14 -2.98
C TRP A 175 -13.54 -1.64 -4.02
N GLY A 176 -13.64 -0.36 -4.35
CA GLY A 176 -12.60 0.38 -5.04
C GLY A 176 -12.37 1.75 -4.40
N VAL A 177 -11.20 2.32 -4.67
CA VAL A 177 -10.76 3.62 -4.14
C VAL A 177 -10.53 4.57 -5.31
N ASN A 178 -11.13 5.75 -5.24
CA ASN A 178 -10.97 6.80 -6.22
C ASN A 178 -9.78 7.68 -5.85
N ILE A 179 -8.74 7.70 -6.70
CA ILE A 179 -7.50 8.44 -6.41
C ILE A 179 -7.65 9.95 -6.64
N TYR A 180 -8.77 10.41 -7.22
CA TYR A 180 -9.08 11.81 -7.40
C TYR A 180 -9.32 12.52 -6.06
N ASP A 181 -10.08 11.91 -5.15
CA ASP A 181 -10.52 12.49 -3.87
C ASP A 181 -10.36 11.55 -2.66
N GLY A 182 -9.85 10.33 -2.86
CA GLY A 182 -9.71 9.35 -1.80
C GLY A 182 -10.98 8.57 -1.48
N ASN A 183 -12.04 8.71 -2.27
CA ASN A 183 -13.33 8.14 -1.91
C ASN A 183 -13.39 6.61 -2.12
N VAL A 184 -13.98 5.91 -1.16
CA VAL A 184 -14.06 4.43 -1.12
C VAL A 184 -15.50 4.00 -1.36
N ARG A 185 -15.75 3.20 -2.41
CA ARG A 185 -17.12 2.80 -2.83
C ARG A 185 -17.16 1.34 -3.27
N GLY A 186 -18.30 0.70 -3.07
CA GLY A 186 -18.59 -0.60 -3.66
C GLY A 186 -19.10 -0.44 -5.10
N ALA A 187 -18.64 -1.29 -6.02
CA ALA A 187 -19.12 -1.34 -7.40
C ALA A 187 -19.35 -2.78 -7.89
N PRO A 188 -20.26 -3.00 -8.86
CA PRO A 188 -20.52 -4.33 -9.41
C PRO A 188 -19.26 -4.96 -9.98
N LYS A 189 -19.01 -6.22 -9.63
CA LYS A 189 -17.78 -6.94 -10.01
C LYS A 189 -17.60 -7.11 -11.52
N ASP A 190 -18.67 -6.99 -12.29
CA ASP A 190 -18.69 -7.05 -13.77
C ASP A 190 -18.48 -5.67 -14.44
N THR A 191 -18.18 -4.62 -13.67
CA THR A 191 -17.88 -3.28 -14.23
C THR A 191 -16.51 -3.28 -14.90
N THR A 192 -16.44 -3.00 -16.21
CA THR A 192 -15.19 -3.10 -17.00
C THR A 192 -14.52 -1.77 -17.35
N THR A 193 -15.20 -0.63 -17.25
CA THR A 193 -14.71 0.65 -17.82
C THR A 193 -14.14 1.64 -16.81
N ASP A 194 -14.50 1.49 -15.53
CA ASP A 194 -14.35 2.58 -14.56
C ASP A 194 -13.23 2.34 -13.53
N TYR A 195 -12.73 1.10 -13.47
CA TYR A 195 -11.79 0.67 -12.44
C TYR A 195 -10.51 0.11 -13.04
N ARG A 196 -9.40 0.72 -12.64
CA ARG A 196 -8.02 0.36 -12.98
C ARG A 196 -7.46 -0.66 -12.00
N VAL A 197 -6.28 -1.17 -12.34
CA VAL A 197 -5.54 -2.16 -11.56
C VAL A 197 -4.23 -1.53 -11.11
N LEU A 198 -4.00 -1.49 -9.79
CA LEU A 198 -2.72 -1.08 -9.21
C LEU A 198 -2.18 -2.24 -8.36
N PRO A 199 -1.28 -3.07 -8.93
CA PRO A 199 -0.71 -4.20 -8.22
C PRO A 199 0.20 -3.77 -7.07
N VAL A 200 0.14 -4.55 -6.00
CA VAL A 200 0.99 -4.43 -4.81
C VAL A 200 1.63 -5.77 -4.51
N ARG A 201 2.78 -5.73 -3.84
CA ARG A 201 3.40 -6.92 -3.23
C ARG A 201 4.07 -6.57 -1.90
N GLY A 202 4.51 -7.61 -1.21
CA GLY A 202 5.07 -7.50 0.14
C GLY A 202 3.98 -7.37 1.20
N GLY A 203 4.39 -6.86 2.36
CA GLY A 203 3.63 -6.97 3.61
C GLY A 203 3.91 -8.32 4.26
N GLN A 204 4.36 -8.31 5.52
CA GLN A 204 4.49 -9.54 6.28
C GLN A 204 3.10 -10.17 6.44
N LEU A 205 2.93 -11.41 5.97
CA LEU A 205 2.05 -12.32 6.72
C LEU A 205 2.61 -12.39 8.14
N PRO A 206 1.80 -12.27 9.20
CA PRO A 206 2.25 -12.61 10.54
C PRO A 206 2.94 -13.96 10.44
N THR A 207 4.24 -13.99 10.73
CA THR A 207 4.98 -15.24 10.79
C THR A 207 4.42 -16.00 11.99
N GLU A 208 3.86 -17.17 11.74
CA GLU A 208 3.39 -18.10 12.78
C GLU A 208 4.53 -18.58 13.69
#